data_AF-A0A8S9XDC3-F1
#
_entry.id   AF-A0A8S9XDC3-F1
#
_cell.length_a   1.000
_cell.length_b   1.000
_cell.length_c   1.000
_cell.angle_alpha   90.00
_cell.angle_beta   90.00
_cell.angle_gamma   90.00
#
_symmetry.space_group_name_H-M   'P 1'
#
loop_
_entity.id
_entity.type
_entity.pdbx_description
1 polymer ?
#
loop_
_entity_poly.entity_id
_entity_poly.type
_entity_poly.pdbx_seq_one_letter_code
_entity_poly.pdbx_strand_id
1 'polypeptide(L)' 'DCNNDGSINCWDYAAIHKLGGYNCRTAIDPVYWAKFTNCQQQVATLGLGNGN' A
#
# COMPACT_ATOMS: atom_id res chain seq x y z
N ASP A 1 9.61 -3.40 1.66
CA ASP A 1 10.11 -2.29 0.85
C ASP A 1 9.97 -2.58 -0.64
N CYS A 2 8.73 -2.60 -1.09
CA CYS A 2 8.30 -2.81 -2.46
C CYS A 2 8.30 -1.49 -3.25
N ASN A 3 8.17 -0.36 -2.57
CA ASN A 3 8.22 0.99 -3.14
C ASN A 3 9.60 1.68 -2.96
N ASN A 4 10.57 1.05 -2.29
CA ASN A 4 11.91 1.58 -1.99
C ASN A 4 11.90 2.87 -1.14
N ASP A 5 10.98 2.97 -0.18
CA ASP A 5 10.89 4.11 0.75
C ASP A 5 11.69 3.92 2.05
N GLY A 6 12.38 2.79 2.20
CA GLY A 6 13.17 2.44 3.38
C GLY A 6 12.35 1.96 4.57
N SER A 7 11.03 1.88 4.45
CA SER A 7 10.10 1.37 5.46
C SER A 7 9.40 0.10 4.97
N ILE A 8 8.82 -0.66 5.91
CA ILE A 8 7.90 -1.76 5.58
C ILE A 8 6.58 -1.46 6.27
N ASN A 9 5.62 -0.96 5.52
CA ASN A 9 4.37 -0.42 6.04
C ASN A 9 3.14 -0.94 5.25
N CYS A 10 1.97 -0.34 5.48
CA CYS A 10 0.73 -0.72 4.83
C CYS A 10 0.81 -0.71 3.29
N TRP A 11 1.65 0.15 2.71
CA TRP A 11 1.83 0.25 1.26
C TRP A 11 2.53 -1.00 0.71
N ASP A 12 3.55 -1.49 1.40
CA ASP A 12 4.23 -2.74 1.08
C ASP A 12 3.30 -3.94 1.19
N TYR A 13 2.57 -4.03 2.29
CA TYR A 13 1.68 -5.16 2.53
C TYR A 13 0.56 -5.23 1.48
N ALA A 14 0.04 -4.08 1.03
CA ALA A 14 -0.92 -4.03 -0.06
C ALA A 14 -0.32 -4.52 -1.39
N ALA A 15 0.90 -4.08 -1.74
CA ALA A 15 1.60 -4.55 -2.92
C ALA A 15 1.85 -6.08 -2.88
N ILE A 16 2.32 -6.59 -1.74
CA ILE A 16 2.58 -8.02 -1.51
C ILE A 16 1.29 -8.83 -1.58
N HIS A 17 0.17 -8.33 -1.03
CA HIS A 17 -1.11 -9.02 -1.09
C HIS A 17 -1.59 -9.21 -2.54
N LYS A 18 -1.38 -8.21 -3.40
CA LYS A 18 -1.87 -8.24 -4.79
C LYS A 18 -0.92 -8.97 -5.75
N LEU A 19 0.39 -8.79 -5.59
CA LEU A 19 1.40 -9.27 -6.54
C LEU A 19 2.20 -10.47 -6.03
N GLY A 20 2.09 -10.79 -4.74
CA GLY A 20 3.00 -11.70 -4.04
C GLY A 20 4.34 -11.03 -3.72
N GLY A 21 5.08 -11.61 -2.77
CA GLY A 21 6.32 -11.01 -2.24
C GLY A 21 7.42 -10.81 -3.30
N TYR A 22 7.62 -11.80 -4.17
CA TYR A 22 8.68 -11.74 -5.20
C TYR A 22 8.42 -10.69 -6.28
N ASN A 23 7.16 -10.42 -6.61
CA ASN A 23 6.78 -9.52 -7.70
C ASN A 23 6.24 -8.18 -7.20
N CYS A 24 6.34 -7.84 -5.91
CA CYS A 24 5.69 -6.66 -5.35
C CYS A 24 6.15 -5.30 -5.92
N ARG A 25 7.19 -5.30 -6.75
CA ARG A 25 7.76 -4.13 -7.43
C ARG A 25 7.26 -3.96 -8.88
N THR A 26 6.42 -4.87 -9.38
CA THR A 26 5.87 -4.78 -10.73
C THR A 26 4.63 -3.89 -10.77
N ALA A 27 4.09 -3.64 -11.97
CA ALA A 27 2.91 -2.81 -12.14
C ALA A 27 1.70 -3.42 -11.42
N ILE A 28 1.15 -2.69 -10.46
CA ILE A 28 -0.08 -3.04 -9.76
C ILE A 28 -1.30 -2.69 -10.62
N ASP A 29 -2.33 -3.55 -10.56
CA ASP A 29 -3.65 -3.27 -11.12
C ASP A 29 -4.19 -1.90 -10.65
N PRO A 30 -4.48 -0.94 -11.55
CA PRO A 30 -4.88 0.41 -11.18
C PRO A 30 -6.20 0.46 -10.38
N VAL A 31 -7.13 -0.46 -10.66
CA VAL A 31 -8.43 -0.50 -9.98
C VAL A 31 -8.26 -0.92 -8.52
N TYR A 32 -7.43 -1.93 -8.25
CA TYR A 32 -7.05 -2.32 -6.91
C TYR A 32 -6.34 -1.18 -6.17
N TRP A 33 -5.34 -0.56 -6.80
CA TRP A 33 -4.54 0.48 -6.15
C TRP A 33 -5.38 1.71 -5.80
N ALA A 34 -6.25 2.15 -6.70
CA ALA A 34 -7.15 3.28 -6.45
C ALA A 34 -8.09 3.04 -5.27
N LYS A 35 -8.62 1.81 -5.12
CA LYS A 35 -9.45 1.46 -3.95
C LYS A 35 -8.65 1.54 -2.66
N PHE A 36 -7.45 0.95 -2.65
CA PHE A 36 -6.57 0.98 -1.49
C PHE A 36 -6.19 2.41 -1.09
N THR A 37 -5.75 3.24 -2.05
CA THR A 37 -5.35 4.63 -1.79
C THR A 37 -6.51 5.47 -1.26
N ASN A 38 -7.72 5.27 -1.78
CA ASN A 38 -8.92 5.96 -1.29
C ASN A 38 -9.21 5.58 0.17
N CYS A 39 -9.13 4.31 0.53
CA CYS A 39 -9.28 3.87 1.92
C CYS A 39 -8.17 4.43 2.82
N GLN A 40 -6.93 4.46 2.36
CA GLN A 40 -5.81 5.06 3.10
C GLN A 40 -6.05 6.54 3.40
N GLN A 41 -6.52 7.31 2.41
CA GLN A 41 -6.87 8.72 2.62
C GLN A 41 -7.98 8.89 3.66
N GLN A 42 -9.02 8.05 3.60
CA GLN A 42 -10.09 8.08 4.60
C GLN A 42 -9.55 7.80 6.01
N VAL A 43 -8.73 6.75 6.18
CA VAL A 43 -8.12 6.41 7.47
C VAL A 43 -7.22 7.53 7.99
N ALA A 44 -6.45 8.19 7.12
CA ALA A 44 -5.65 9.35 7.47
C ALA A 44 -6.51 10.52 7.98
N THR A 45 -7.64 10.80 7.32
CA THR A 45 -8.57 11.87 7.75
C THR A 45 -9.28 11.56 9.06
N LEU A 46 -9.42 10.29 9.43
CA LEU A 46 -10.02 9.86 10.70
C LEU A 46 -9.04 9.97 11.88
N GLY A 47 -7.78 10.38 11.65
CA GLY A 47 -6.76 10.42 12.69
C GLY A 47 -6.29 9.03 13.15
N LEU A 48 -6.71 7.96 12.45
CA LEU A 48 -6.37 6.57 12.75
C LEU A 48 -5.18 6.08 11.90
N GLY A 49 -4.68 6.91 10.98
CA GLY A 49 -3.65 6.55 9.99
C GLY A 49 -2.20 6.74 10.41
N ASN A 50 -1.92 7.10 11.67
CA ASN A 50 -0.54 7.18 12.18
C ASN A 50 -0.08 5.82 12.71
N GLY A 51 0.16 4.88 11.80
CA GLY A 51 1.04 3.74 12.05
C GLY A 51 2.44 4.10 11.58
N ASN A 52 3.18 4.80 12.45
CA ASN A 52 4.64 4.90 12.35
C ASN A 52 5.24 3.57 12.82
#